data_AF-A0AAW2UZG0-F1
#
_entry.id   AF-A0AAW2UZG0-F1
#
_cell.length_a   1.000
_cell.length_b   1.000
_cell.length_c   1.000
_cell.angle_alpha   90.00
_cell.angle_beta   90.00
_cell.angle_gamma   90.00
#
_symmetry.space_group_name_H-M   'P 1'
#
loop_
_entity.id
_entity.type
_entity.pdbx_description
1 polymer ?
#
loop_
_entity_poly.entity_id
_entity_poly.type
_entity_poly.pdbx_seq_one_letter_code
_entity_poly.pdbx_strand_id
1 'polypeptide(L)'
;MKEELKPPLEHALSEWESATPFRFSRASNLSQADIRISFFRGYHGDGQPFGSKDAGLAHTFAPPDGRVHFDAAQKWSSKGEKDAYDVQTVGLHELGHALGLGHTRILKAVMYPMVLEGERKGFHEDDIKGIKALYKF
;
A
#
# COMPACT_ATOMS: atom_id res chain seq x y z
N MET A 1 -2.13 -8.54 12.32
CA MET A 1 -0.93 -7.77 11.94
C MET A 1 -0.02 -7.66 13.15
N LYS A 2 1.30 -7.81 12.98
CA LYS A 2 2.24 -7.59 14.09
C LYS A 2 2.32 -6.10 14.42
N GLU A 3 2.41 -5.75 15.69
CA GLU A 3 2.35 -4.34 16.16
C GLU A 3 3.45 -3.47 15.53
N GLU A 4 4.64 -4.02 15.27
CA GLU A 4 5.74 -3.28 14.66
C GLU A 4 5.49 -2.80 13.22
N LEU A 5 4.48 -3.37 12.54
CA LEU A 5 4.13 -3.00 11.17
C LEU A 5 3.10 -1.85 11.12
N LYS A 6 2.48 -1.49 12.25
CA LYS A 6 1.51 -0.38 12.29
C LYS A 6 2.15 0.99 12.05
N PRO A 7 3.21 1.40 12.78
CA PRO A 7 3.80 2.73 12.58
C PRO A 7 4.22 3.04 11.13
N PRO A 8 4.89 2.14 10.38
CA PRO A 8 5.23 2.45 8.99
C PRO A 8 4.01 2.58 8.06
N LEU A 9 2.91 1.87 8.32
CA LEU A 9 1.67 2.03 7.55
C LEU A 9 0.94 3.34 7.90
N GLU A 10 0.95 3.74 9.17
CA GLU A 10 0.45 5.04 9.62
C GLU A 10 1.28 6.20 9.04
N HIS A 11 2.59 6.01 8.89
CA HIS A 11 3.46 6.95 8.19
C HIS A 11 3.12 7.05 6.70
N ALA A 12 2.89 5.92 6.01
CA ALA A 12 2.47 5.92 4.60
C ALA A 12 1.16 6.69 4.38
N LEU A 13 0.17 6.55 5.28
CA LEU A 13 -1.05 7.38 5.27
C LEU A 13 -0.74 8.86 5.47
N SER A 14 0.15 9.19 6.40
CA SER A 14 0.57 10.58 6.67
C SER A 14 1.29 11.23 5.49
N GLU A 15 2.06 10.45 4.72
CA GLU A 15 2.68 10.90 3.47
C GLU A 15 1.63 11.23 2.42
N TRP A 16 0.63 10.36 2.21
CA TRP A 16 -0.52 10.67 1.35
C TRP A 16 -1.32 11.87 1.84
N GLU A 17 -1.50 12.03 3.15
CA GLU A 17 -2.14 13.21 3.75
C GLU A 17 -1.39 14.51 3.44
N SER A 18 -0.06 14.44 3.40
CA SER A 18 0.80 15.58 3.08
C SER A 18 0.81 15.90 1.58
N ALA A 19 0.57 14.90 0.73
CA ALA A 19 0.53 15.01 -0.73
C ALA A 19 -0.84 15.36 -1.29
N THR A 20 -1.90 15.35 -0.48
CA THR A 20 -3.30 15.50 -0.90
C THR A 20 -4.08 16.45 0.01
N PRO A 21 -5.28 16.93 -0.39
CA PRO A 21 -6.16 17.67 0.51
C PRO A 21 -6.91 16.74 1.50
N PHE A 22 -6.65 15.43 1.47
CA PHE A 22 -7.35 14.48 2.33
C PHE A 22 -6.87 14.55 3.78
N ARG A 23 -7.65 13.89 4.63
CA ARG A 23 -7.34 13.63 6.03
C ARG A 23 -7.62 12.18 6.30
N PHE A 24 -6.66 11.48 6.90
CA PHE A 24 -6.85 10.09 7.30
C PHE A 24 -7.05 10.04 8.81
N SER A 25 -7.98 9.21 9.25
CA SER A 25 -8.20 8.96 10.66
C SER A 25 -8.53 7.50 10.87
N ARG A 26 -8.16 6.99 12.04
CA ARG A 26 -8.43 5.61 12.39
C ARG A 26 -9.92 5.46 12.71
N ALA A 27 -10.61 4.62 11.95
CA ALA A 27 -12.00 4.27 12.23
C ALA A 27 -12.13 3.53 13.57
N SER A 28 -13.27 3.70 14.23
CA SER A 28 -13.57 3.03 15.51
C SER A 28 -13.76 1.51 15.34
N ASN A 29 -14.15 1.07 14.14
CA ASN A 29 -14.31 -0.34 13.77
C ASN A 29 -14.09 -0.51 12.25
N LEU A 30 -13.84 -1.75 11.82
CA LEU A 30 -13.54 -2.08 10.42
C LEU A 30 -14.70 -1.81 9.46
N SER A 31 -15.96 -1.98 9.90
CA SER A 31 -17.14 -1.78 9.04
C SER A 31 -17.37 -0.32 8.64
N GLN A 32 -16.78 0.62 9.37
CA GLN A 32 -16.86 2.06 9.07
C GLN A 32 -15.62 2.59 8.34
N ALA A 33 -14.61 1.76 8.12
CA ALA A 33 -13.37 2.19 7.48
C ALA A 33 -13.49 2.14 5.96
N ASP A 34 -13.18 3.28 5.32
CA ASP A 34 -13.05 3.39 3.87
C ASP A 34 -11.86 2.55 3.36
N ILE A 35 -10.74 2.56 4.10
CA ILE A 35 -9.55 1.78 3.80
C ILE A 35 -9.32 0.74 4.92
N ARG A 36 -9.20 -0.53 4.55
CA ARG A 36 -9.06 -1.66 5.47
C ARG A 36 -7.79 -2.44 5.19
N ILE A 37 -6.76 -2.22 6.00
CA ILE A 37 -5.47 -2.92 5.86
C ILE A 37 -5.48 -4.22 6.66
N SER A 38 -5.25 -5.34 5.98
CA SER A 38 -5.22 -6.69 6.56
C SER A 38 -4.02 -7.49 6.08
N PHE A 39 -3.61 -8.49 6.88
CA PHE A 39 -2.50 -9.39 6.56
C PHE A 39 -3.05 -10.82 6.53
N PHE A 40 -2.95 -11.49 5.39
CA PHE A 40 -3.48 -12.84 5.18
C PHE A 40 -2.43 -13.77 4.61
N ARG A 41 -2.61 -15.09 4.76
CA ARG A 41 -1.78 -16.12 4.11
C ARG A 41 -2.63 -16.94 3.18
N GLY A 42 -2.11 -17.25 1.99
CA GLY A 42 -2.78 -18.17 1.06
C GLY A 42 -4.19 -17.71 0.71
N TYR A 43 -5.14 -18.64 0.68
CA TYR A 43 -6.55 -18.35 0.44
C TYR A 43 -7.19 -17.63 1.61
N HIS A 44 -7.83 -16.48 1.33
CA HIS A 44 -8.45 -15.63 2.34
C HIS A 44 -9.82 -15.06 1.91
N GLY A 45 -10.52 -15.78 1.03
CA GLY A 45 -11.95 -15.58 0.78
C GLY A 45 -12.32 -14.48 -0.22
N ASP A 46 -11.35 -13.87 -0.89
CA ASP A 46 -11.56 -12.82 -1.90
C ASP A 46 -11.28 -13.27 -3.34
N GLY A 47 -10.94 -14.55 -3.54
CA GLY A 47 -10.60 -15.11 -4.85
C GLY A 47 -9.18 -14.78 -5.35
N GLN A 48 -8.36 -14.07 -4.56
CA GLN A 48 -6.98 -13.71 -4.90
C GLN A 48 -5.99 -14.27 -3.85
N PRO A 49 -5.80 -15.60 -3.81
CA PRO A 49 -4.95 -16.22 -2.80
C PRO A 49 -3.47 -15.83 -2.96
N PHE A 50 -2.82 -15.43 -1.87
CA PHE A 50 -1.38 -15.20 -1.84
C PHE A 50 -0.58 -16.48 -2.15
N GLY A 51 0.60 -16.32 -2.77
CA GLY A 51 1.41 -17.43 -3.27
C GLY A 51 0.95 -18.00 -4.63
N SER A 52 -0.12 -17.45 -5.21
CA SER A 52 -0.41 -17.63 -6.64
C SER A 52 0.48 -16.70 -7.48
N LYS A 53 0.57 -16.95 -8.79
CA LYS A 53 1.37 -16.11 -9.71
C LYS A 53 0.87 -14.65 -9.77
N ASP A 54 -0.40 -14.42 -9.43
CA ASP A 54 -1.07 -13.15 -9.66
C ASP A 54 -1.25 -12.30 -8.38
N ALA A 55 -1.02 -12.87 -7.19
CA ALA A 55 -1.36 -12.20 -5.93
C ALA A 55 -0.30 -11.21 -5.41
N GLY A 56 0.91 -11.21 -5.96
CA GLY A 56 1.96 -10.27 -5.58
C GLY A 56 2.36 -10.29 -4.10
N LEU A 57 2.97 -9.19 -3.62
CA LEU A 57 3.31 -8.98 -2.21
C LEU A 57 2.12 -8.48 -1.39
N ALA A 58 1.23 -7.76 -2.06
CA ALA A 58 0.01 -7.17 -1.55
C ALA A 58 -0.93 -6.91 -2.74
N HIS A 59 -2.20 -6.69 -2.45
CA HIS A 59 -3.18 -6.23 -3.43
C HIS A 59 -4.23 -5.34 -2.81
N THR A 60 -4.77 -4.44 -3.63
CA THR A 60 -5.77 -3.46 -3.22
C THR A 60 -6.99 -3.51 -4.12
N PHE A 61 -8.17 -3.47 -3.49
CA PHE A 61 -9.44 -3.28 -4.16
C PHE A 61 -9.69 -1.77 -4.28
N ALA A 62 -9.67 -1.27 -5.52
CA ALA A 62 -9.84 0.14 -5.83
C ALA A 62 -11.13 0.73 -5.22
N PRO A 63 -11.23 2.07 -5.09
CA PRO A 63 -12.44 2.73 -4.63
C PRO A 63 -13.71 2.24 -5.34
N PRO A 64 -14.83 2.04 -4.62
CA PRO A 64 -15.04 2.38 -3.21
C PRO A 64 -14.75 1.24 -2.21
N ASP A 65 -14.17 0.10 -2.63
CA ASP A 65 -14.01 -1.06 -1.74
C ASP A 65 -12.94 -0.81 -0.65
N GLY A 66 -11.73 -0.41 -1.05
CA GLY A 66 -10.66 0.03 -0.15
C GLY A 66 -10.05 -1.06 0.74
N ARG A 67 -10.35 -2.34 0.50
CA ARG A 67 -9.56 -3.43 1.09
C ARG A 67 -8.14 -3.42 0.56
N VAL A 68 -7.18 -3.50 1.48
CA VAL A 68 -5.75 -3.63 1.20
C VAL A 68 -5.25 -4.86 1.93
N HIS A 69 -4.76 -5.85 1.20
CA HIS A 69 -4.29 -7.11 1.76
C HIS A 69 -2.79 -7.24 1.53
N PHE A 70 -2.05 -7.62 2.57
CA PHE A 70 -0.64 -7.94 2.51
C PHE A 70 -0.43 -9.44 2.68
N ASP A 71 0.52 -10.02 1.93
CA ASP A 71 0.92 -11.40 2.10
C ASP A 71 1.70 -11.58 3.40
N ALA A 72 1.05 -12.15 4.40
CA ALA A 72 1.63 -12.43 5.70
C ALA A 72 2.69 -13.55 5.68
N ALA A 73 2.90 -14.22 4.54
CA ALA A 73 4.00 -15.17 4.34
C ALA A 73 5.35 -14.46 4.10
N GLN A 74 5.34 -13.22 3.64
CA GLN A 74 6.56 -12.46 3.35
C GLN A 74 7.27 -11.98 4.62
N LYS A 75 8.59 -11.74 4.48
CA LYS A 75 9.36 -11.06 5.51
C LYS A 75 9.18 -9.55 5.36
N TRP A 76 8.39 -8.95 6.25
CA TRP A 76 8.13 -7.52 6.29
C TRP A 76 9.03 -6.80 7.30
N SER A 77 9.51 -5.61 6.92
CA SER A 77 10.21 -4.71 7.83
C SER A 77 10.07 -3.25 7.40
N SER A 78 10.55 -2.32 8.21
CA SER A 78 10.74 -0.90 7.87
C SER A 78 12.14 -0.39 8.24
N LYS A 79 13.05 -1.31 8.58
CA LYS A 79 14.41 -1.00 9.09
C LYS A 79 15.49 -1.09 8.01
N GLY A 80 15.12 -1.47 6.78
CA GLY A 80 16.05 -1.54 5.64
C GLY A 80 16.90 -2.81 5.59
N GLU A 81 16.42 -3.93 6.14
CA GLU A 81 17.04 -5.23 5.96
C GLU A 81 17.01 -5.67 4.49
N LYS A 82 18.13 -6.21 4.00
CA LYS A 82 18.29 -6.58 2.58
C LYS A 82 17.43 -7.76 2.12
N ASP A 83 16.99 -8.60 3.06
CA ASP A 83 16.23 -9.83 2.82
C ASP A 83 14.76 -9.69 3.25
N ALA A 84 14.29 -8.45 3.41
CA ALA A 84 12.91 -8.13 3.78
C ALA A 84 12.31 -7.10 2.81
N TYR A 85 11.00 -7.16 2.63
CA TYR A 85 10.24 -6.13 1.92
C TYR A 85 9.93 -4.97 2.87
N ASP A 86 10.14 -3.75 2.39
CA ASP A 86 9.82 -2.55 3.14
C ASP A 86 8.30 -2.30 3.15
N VAL A 87 7.68 -2.49 4.30
CA VAL A 87 6.22 -2.42 4.48
C VAL A 87 5.68 -1.00 4.27
N GLN A 88 6.48 0.04 4.50
CA GLN A 88 6.08 1.42 4.22
C GLN A 88 6.03 1.65 2.71
N THR A 89 7.04 1.20 1.97
CA THR A 89 7.12 1.31 0.51
C THR A 89 5.95 0.60 -0.16
N VAL A 90 5.67 -0.65 0.23
CA VAL A 90 4.51 -1.38 -0.29
C VAL A 90 3.20 -0.73 0.19
N GLY A 91 3.14 -0.26 1.44
CA GLY A 91 1.99 0.50 1.94
C GLY A 91 1.68 1.77 1.17
N LEU A 92 2.69 2.55 0.79
CA LEU A 92 2.51 3.73 -0.06
C LEU A 92 1.92 3.35 -1.42
N HIS A 93 2.42 2.28 -2.03
CA HIS A 93 1.93 1.76 -3.31
C HIS A 93 0.46 1.35 -3.23
N GLU A 94 0.12 0.49 -2.28
CA GLU A 94 -1.25 -0.01 -2.10
C GLU A 94 -2.23 1.10 -1.73
N LEU A 95 -1.80 2.06 -0.90
CA LEU A 95 -2.62 3.25 -0.60
C LEU A 95 -2.83 4.11 -1.85
N GLY A 96 -1.88 4.19 -2.77
CA GLY A 96 -2.09 4.84 -4.06
C GLY A 96 -3.23 4.20 -4.85
N HIS A 97 -3.30 2.86 -4.88
CA HIS A 97 -4.44 2.13 -5.46
C HIS A 97 -5.74 2.38 -4.69
N ALA A 98 -5.69 2.43 -3.36
CA ALA A 98 -6.84 2.75 -2.51
C ALA A 98 -7.34 4.20 -2.73
N LEU A 99 -6.49 5.07 -3.28
CA LEU A 99 -6.83 6.42 -3.74
C LEU A 99 -7.09 6.50 -5.25
N GLY A 100 -7.13 5.37 -5.95
CA GLY A 100 -7.50 5.28 -7.37
C GLY A 100 -6.37 5.47 -8.38
N LEU A 101 -5.11 5.54 -7.95
CA LEU A 101 -3.98 5.53 -8.87
C LEU A 101 -3.79 4.15 -9.50
N GLY A 102 -3.35 4.13 -10.76
CA GLY A 102 -2.89 2.92 -11.45
C GLY A 102 -1.35 2.80 -11.40
N HIS A 103 -0.84 1.70 -11.95
CA HIS A 103 0.59 1.53 -12.10
C HIS A 103 1.23 2.52 -13.07
N THR A 104 2.47 2.89 -12.81
CA THR A 104 3.34 3.63 -13.74
C THR A 104 4.46 2.76 -14.30
N ARG A 105 5.06 3.21 -15.40
CA ARG A 105 6.26 2.60 -16.01
C ARG A 105 7.56 3.21 -15.49
N ILE A 106 7.49 4.22 -14.63
CA ILE A 106 8.66 4.90 -14.08
C ILE A 106 9.20 4.08 -12.89
N LEU A 107 10.33 3.41 -13.07
CA LEU A 107 10.93 2.50 -12.08
C LEU A 107 11.08 3.12 -10.68
N LYS A 108 11.41 4.42 -10.62
CA LYS A 108 11.65 5.15 -9.37
C LYS A 108 10.37 5.59 -8.65
N ALA A 109 9.21 5.54 -9.31
CA ALA A 109 7.94 5.88 -8.67
C ALA A 109 7.47 4.79 -7.72
N VAL A 110 6.72 5.19 -6.70
CA VAL A 110 6.14 4.23 -5.76
C VAL A 110 5.06 3.40 -6.43
N MET A 111 4.33 3.95 -7.40
CA MET A 111 3.32 3.23 -8.20
C MET A 111 3.92 2.31 -9.29
N TYR A 112 5.23 2.08 -9.33
CA TYR A 112 5.81 1.04 -10.19
C TYR A 112 5.45 -0.35 -9.63
N PRO A 113 4.98 -1.32 -10.45
CA PRO A 113 4.36 -2.58 -10.00
C PRO A 113 5.31 -3.60 -9.34
N MET A 114 6.56 -3.23 -9.08
CA MET A 114 7.56 -4.14 -8.51
C MET A 114 8.39 -3.41 -7.47
N VAL A 115 8.53 -4.08 -6.33
CA VAL A 115 9.41 -3.70 -5.22
C VAL A 115 10.30 -4.89 -4.93
N LEU A 116 11.61 -4.67 -4.89
CA LEU A 116 12.58 -5.71 -4.53
C LEU A 116 12.83 -5.73 -3.01
N GLU A 117 13.30 -6.86 -2.49
CA GLU A 117 13.77 -6.93 -1.10
C GLU A 117 14.89 -5.90 -0.86
N GLY A 118 14.86 -5.25 0.31
CA GLY A 118 15.76 -4.17 0.67
C GLY A 118 15.54 -2.86 -0.08
N GLU A 119 14.62 -2.80 -1.05
CA GLU A 119 14.27 -1.56 -1.74
C GLU A 119 13.37 -0.69 -0.86
N ARG A 120 13.66 0.61 -0.85
CA ARG A 120 12.83 1.62 -0.19
C ARG A 120 12.55 2.74 -1.18
N LYS A 121 11.29 3.12 -1.32
CA LYS A 121 10.87 4.24 -2.18
C LYS A 121 10.09 5.27 -1.38
N GLY A 122 10.21 6.51 -1.80
CA GLY A 122 9.28 7.59 -1.46
C GLY A 122 8.59 8.07 -2.73
N PHE A 123 7.77 9.12 -2.61
CA PHE A 123 7.09 9.68 -3.78
C PHE A 123 8.07 10.15 -4.85
N HIS A 124 7.75 9.81 -6.08
CA HIS A 124 8.28 10.42 -7.28
C HIS A 124 7.31 11.49 -7.79
N GLU A 125 7.81 12.40 -8.63
CA GLU A 125 6.99 13.48 -9.21
C GLU A 125 5.77 12.95 -9.98
N ASP A 126 5.89 11.75 -10.58
CA ASP A 126 4.81 11.06 -11.30
C ASP A 126 3.65 10.68 -10.37
N ASP A 127 3.95 10.19 -9.16
CA ASP A 127 2.93 9.82 -8.17
C ASP A 127 2.12 11.07 -7.75
N ILE A 128 2.83 12.18 -7.50
CA ILE A 128 2.24 13.47 -7.12
C ILE A 128 1.43 14.09 -8.27
N LYS A 129 1.94 14.04 -9.51
CA LYS A 129 1.19 14.51 -10.69
C LYS A 129 -0.06 13.67 -10.92
N GLY A 130 0.04 12.36 -10.75
CA GLY A 130 -1.07 11.43 -10.91
C GLY A 130 -2.21 11.73 -9.93
N ILE A 131 -1.90 11.87 -8.64
CA ILE A 131 -2.94 12.10 -7.63
C ILE A 131 -3.60 13.48 -7.78
N LYS A 132 -2.81 14.50 -8.14
CA LYS A 132 -3.33 15.84 -8.45
C LYS A 132 -4.21 15.85 -9.69
N ALA A 133 -3.84 15.11 -10.74
CA ALA A 133 -4.66 15.01 -11.95
C ALA A 133 -6.01 14.33 -11.66
N LEU A 134 -6.01 13.30 -10.80
CA LEU A 134 -7.21 12.55 -10.43
C LEU A 134 -8.19 13.40 -9.62
N TYR A 135 -7.70 14.19 -8.66
CA TYR A 135 -8.54 14.95 -7.72
C TYR A 135 -8.57 16.47 -7.95
N LYS A 136 -7.80 16.97 -8.91
CA LYS A 136 -7.78 18.36 -9.41
C LYS A 136 -7.44 19.41 -8.34
N PHE A 137 -6.27 19.30 -7.70
CA PHE A 137 -5.73 20.24 -6.71
C PHE A 137 -4.25 20.58 -6.92
#